data_AF-A0A0D0CLG9-F1
#
_entry.id   AF-A0A0D0CLG9-F1
#
_cell.length_a   1.000
_cell.length_b   1.000
_cell.length_c   1.000
_cell.angle_alpha   90.00
_cell.angle_beta   90.00
_cell.angle_gamma   90.00
#
_symmetry.space_group_name_H-M   'P 1'
#
loop_
_entity.id
_entity.type
_entity.pdbx_description
1 polymer ?
#
loop_
_entity_poly.entity_id
_entity_poly.type
_entity_poly.pdbx_seq_one_letter_code
_entity_poly.pdbx_strand_id
1 'polypeptide(L)'
;MCCLRAVLTCWMAHYAAYQQLFELQPALLAVVVADDIYSPERKEITTGEAKTKAKAIKMMKCIKDALFWHAITQIKQHLEPLAFAANVTQATLCRIDTVLLTFGFLMMQYKSMMEDKDVWAVTTIIQSIKQRWAKYDQEISITAMILNPFYKTTLFSYIPSLNNANVCTLLEHLYTCFFHCDPPPLFDDQVTSYF
;
A
#
# COMPACT_ATOMS: atom_id res chain seq x y z
N MET A 1 20.75 -11.40 -12.37
CA MET A 1 19.50 -10.92 -11.76
C MET A 1 19.62 -11.13 -10.25
N CYS A 2 19.70 -10.06 -9.46
CA CYS A 2 19.93 -10.18 -8.01
C CYS A 2 18.59 -10.39 -7.31
N CYS A 3 18.42 -11.47 -6.55
CA CYS A 3 17.22 -11.65 -5.73
C CYS A 3 17.31 -10.77 -4.48
N LEU A 4 16.38 -9.83 -4.31
CA LEU A 4 16.31 -9.04 -3.09
C LEU A 4 15.91 -9.96 -1.93
N ARG A 5 16.74 -10.00 -0.90
CA ARG A 5 16.44 -10.77 0.32
C ARG A 5 15.44 -9.97 1.14
N ALA A 6 14.31 -10.60 1.47
CA ALA A 6 13.37 -10.03 2.42
C ALA A 6 14.06 -9.77 3.77
N VAL A 7 13.97 -8.51 4.23
CA VAL A 7 14.46 -8.08 5.55
C VAL A 7 13.24 -7.92 6.44
N LEU A 8 13.23 -8.60 7.59
CA LEU A 8 12.10 -8.65 8.54
C LEU A 8 11.54 -7.26 8.93
N THR A 9 12.38 -6.24 8.98
CA THR A 9 12.01 -4.88 9.37
C THR A 9 11.48 -4.03 8.22
N CYS A 10 11.57 -4.49 6.97
CA CYS A 10 11.20 -3.73 5.78
C CYS A 10 10.22 -4.52 4.92
N TRP A 11 8.92 -4.34 5.18
CA TRP A 11 7.85 -5.03 4.43
C TRP A 11 7.88 -4.73 2.91
N MET A 12 8.43 -3.59 2.48
CA MET A 12 8.69 -3.32 1.06
C MET A 12 9.69 -4.30 0.44
N ALA A 13 10.71 -4.73 1.21
CA ALA A 13 11.63 -5.77 0.75
C ALA A 13 10.93 -7.14 0.64
N HIS A 14 9.96 -7.42 1.51
CA HIS A 14 9.10 -8.61 1.39
C HIS A 14 8.26 -8.55 0.12
N TYR A 15 7.58 -7.42 -0.15
CA TYR A 15 6.80 -7.23 -1.37
C TYR A 15 7.66 -7.41 -2.63
N ALA A 16 8.82 -6.74 -2.69
CA ALA A 16 9.74 -6.86 -3.84
C ALA A 16 10.24 -8.29 -4.04
N ALA A 17 10.56 -9.01 -2.96
CA ALA A 17 10.97 -10.41 -3.02
C ALA A 17 9.85 -11.32 -3.53
N TYR A 18 8.61 -11.14 -3.05
CA TYR A 18 7.46 -11.93 -3.51
C TYR A 18 7.09 -11.63 -4.96
N GLN A 19 7.13 -10.36 -5.36
CA GLN A 19 6.90 -9.96 -6.74
C GLN A 19 7.92 -10.61 -7.68
N GLN A 20 9.22 -10.51 -7.36
CA GLN A 20 10.28 -11.12 -8.15
C GLN A 20 10.15 -12.64 -8.19
N LEU A 21 9.82 -13.27 -7.06
CA LEU A 21 9.62 -14.73 -7.00
C LEU A 21 8.45 -15.16 -7.88
N PHE A 22 7.35 -14.40 -7.88
CA PHE A 22 6.19 -14.66 -8.73
C PHE A 22 6.53 -14.50 -10.22
N GLU A 23 7.29 -13.47 -10.61
CA GLU A 23 7.78 -13.29 -11.99
C GLU A 23 8.67 -14.45 -12.47
N LEU A 24 9.45 -15.04 -11.55
CA LEU A 24 10.31 -16.19 -11.83
C LEU A 24 9.56 -17.53 -11.84
N GLN A 25 8.29 -17.60 -11.44
CA GLN A 25 7.52 -18.84 -11.34
C GLN A 25 7.59 -19.69 -12.62
N PRO A 26 7.33 -19.16 -13.84
CA PRO A 26 7.32 -19.98 -15.04
C PRO A 26 8.71 -20.58 -15.35
N ALA A 27 9.77 -19.77 -15.16
CA ALA A 27 11.14 -20.20 -15.37
C ALA A 27 11.55 -21.27 -14.35
N LEU A 28 11.23 -21.07 -13.07
CA LEU A 28 11.48 -22.04 -12.00
C LEU A 28 10.75 -23.35 -12.27
N LEU A 29 9.48 -23.29 -12.67
CA LEU A 29 8.70 -24.48 -12.98
C LEU A 29 9.27 -25.23 -14.19
N ALA A 30 9.65 -24.52 -15.26
CA ALA A 30 10.25 -25.11 -16.44
C ALA A 30 11.56 -25.85 -16.12
N VAL A 31 12.43 -25.24 -15.31
CA VAL A 31 13.70 -25.84 -14.86
C VAL A 31 13.44 -27.10 -14.03
N VAL A 32 12.50 -27.05 -13.09
CA VAL A 32 12.18 -28.21 -12.23
C VAL A 32 11.53 -29.34 -13.04
N VAL A 33 10.68 -29.03 -14.03
CA VAL A 33 10.04 -30.03 -14.90
C VAL A 33 11.07 -30.65 -15.85
N ALA A 34 11.99 -29.87 -16.41
CA ALA A 34 13.06 -30.40 -17.26
C ALA A 34 13.96 -31.38 -16.50
N ASP A 35 14.35 -31.05 -15.25
CA ASP A 35 15.19 -31.93 -14.40
C ASP A 35 14.48 -33.23 -14.00
N ASP A 36 13.14 -33.24 -13.91
CA ASP A 36 12.36 -34.44 -13.65
C ASP A 36 12.39 -35.44 -14.83
N ILE A 37 12.50 -34.93 -16.07
CA ILE A 37 12.49 -35.74 -17.29
C ILE A 37 13.85 -36.41 -17.52
N TYR A 38 14.94 -35.81 -17.05
CA TYR A 38 16.28 -36.34 -17.23
C TYR A 38 16.55 -37.59 -16.38
N SER A 39 17.33 -38.51 -16.94
CA SER A 39 17.87 -39.67 -16.23
C SER A 39 18.69 -39.23 -14.99
N PRO A 40 18.81 -40.05 -13.94
CA PRO A 40 19.46 -39.66 -12.67
C PRO A 40 20.89 -39.10 -12.83
N GLU A 41 21.60 -39.55 -13.85
CA GLU A 41 22.98 -39.13 -14.18
C GLU A 41 23.06 -37.74 -14.84
N ARG A 42 21.95 -37.22 -15.36
CA ARG A 42 21.83 -35.91 -16.03
C ARG A 42 21.07 -34.88 -15.19
N LYS A 43 20.67 -35.22 -13.96
CA LYS A 43 20.03 -34.26 -13.05
C LYS A 43 21.06 -33.26 -12.55
N GLU A 44 20.78 -31.99 -12.74
CA GLU A 44 21.68 -30.90 -12.34
C GLU A 44 21.23 -30.27 -11.03
N ILE A 45 19.93 -30.33 -10.71
CA ILE A 45 19.36 -29.66 -9.52
C ILE A 45 19.65 -30.43 -8.23
N THR A 46 19.64 -31.76 -8.27
CA THR A 46 19.84 -32.63 -7.09
C THR A 46 21.26 -33.20 -7.04
N THR A 47 22.26 -32.33 -7.14
CA THR A 47 23.68 -32.68 -7.12
C THR A 47 24.36 -32.37 -5.78
N GLY A 48 25.54 -32.95 -5.54
CA GLY A 48 26.36 -32.65 -4.36
C GLY A 48 26.03 -33.42 -3.06
N GLU A 49 26.38 -32.84 -1.92
CA GLU A 49 26.25 -33.43 -0.58
C GLU A 49 24.80 -33.69 -0.16
N ALA A 50 24.59 -34.63 0.77
CA ALA A 50 23.27 -35.04 1.25
C ALA A 50 22.39 -33.87 1.74
N LYS A 51 22.99 -32.89 2.44
CA LYS A 51 22.28 -31.70 2.93
C LYS A 51 21.78 -30.80 1.80
N THR A 52 22.61 -30.59 0.77
CA THR A 52 22.27 -29.78 -0.42
C THR A 52 21.19 -30.46 -1.24
N LYS A 53 21.29 -31.79 -1.43
CA LYS A 53 20.26 -32.61 -2.07
C LYS A 53 18.92 -32.52 -1.35
N ALA A 54 18.91 -32.69 -0.02
CA ALA A 54 17.68 -32.59 0.76
C ALA A 54 17.02 -31.21 0.64
N LYS A 55 17.83 -30.14 0.63
CA LYS A 55 17.34 -28.78 0.42
C LYS A 55 16.76 -28.58 -1.00
N ALA A 56 17.46 -29.06 -2.03
CA ALA A 56 17.01 -28.98 -3.42
C ALA A 56 15.68 -29.70 -3.62
N ILE A 57 15.54 -30.94 -3.09
CA ILE A 57 14.28 -31.71 -3.13
C ILE A 57 13.13 -30.92 -2.48
N LYS A 58 13.39 -30.32 -1.30
CA LYS A 58 12.38 -29.50 -0.61
C LYS A 58 11.97 -28.29 -1.44
N MET A 59 12.92 -27.61 -2.10
CA MET A 59 12.65 -26.46 -2.97
C MET A 59 11.86 -26.87 -4.21
N MET A 60 12.23 -27.97 -4.88
CA MET A 60 11.49 -28.50 -6.03
C MET A 60 10.03 -28.83 -5.66
N LYS A 61 9.82 -29.46 -4.50
CA LYS A 61 8.47 -29.74 -3.99
C LYS A 61 7.67 -28.46 -3.79
N CYS A 62 8.29 -27.42 -3.25
CA CYS A 62 7.66 -26.11 -3.04
C CYS A 62 7.33 -25.40 -4.37
N ILE A 63 8.23 -25.46 -5.36
CA ILE A 63 8.02 -24.84 -6.69
C ILE A 63 6.88 -25.53 -7.45
N LYS A 64 6.68 -26.83 -7.24
CA LYS A 64 5.57 -27.59 -7.85
C LYS A 64 4.24 -27.43 -7.11
N ASP A 65 4.24 -26.85 -5.91
CA ASP A 65 3.05 -26.73 -5.09
C ASP A 65 2.20 -25.52 -5.54
N ALA A 66 1.01 -25.81 -6.09
CA ALA A 66 0.08 -24.77 -6.50
C ALA A 66 -0.45 -23.93 -5.32
N LEU A 67 -0.58 -24.53 -4.12
CA LEU A 67 -1.04 -23.81 -2.94
C LEU A 67 0.00 -22.80 -2.46
N PHE A 68 1.29 -23.13 -2.58
CA PHE A 68 2.38 -22.20 -2.31
C PHE A 68 2.26 -20.94 -3.19
N TRP A 69 2.12 -21.11 -4.51
CA TRP A 69 1.99 -19.97 -5.43
C TRP A 69 0.69 -19.18 -5.22
N HIS A 70 -0.40 -19.86 -4.88
CA HIS A 70 -1.64 -19.19 -4.50
C HIS A 70 -1.44 -18.28 -3.27
N ALA A 71 -0.77 -18.79 -2.23
CA ALA A 71 -0.46 -18.00 -1.04
C ALA A 71 0.47 -16.81 -1.34
N ILE A 72 1.49 -16.98 -2.18
CA ILE A 72 2.36 -15.87 -2.63
C ILE A 72 1.55 -14.81 -3.39
N THR A 73 0.63 -15.25 -4.25
CA THR A 73 -0.26 -14.36 -5.02
C THR A 73 -1.14 -13.53 -4.09
N GLN A 74 -1.77 -14.17 -3.09
CA GLN A 74 -2.60 -13.49 -2.10
C GLN A 74 -1.79 -12.46 -1.30
N ILE A 75 -0.60 -12.84 -0.81
CA ILE A 75 0.28 -11.91 -0.08
C ILE A 75 0.67 -10.71 -0.96
N LYS A 76 1.01 -10.95 -2.23
CA LYS A 76 1.32 -9.87 -3.18
C LYS A 76 0.12 -8.93 -3.34
N GLN A 77 -1.08 -9.47 -3.58
CA GLN A 77 -2.30 -8.69 -3.73
C GLN A 77 -2.59 -7.81 -2.51
N HIS A 78 -2.35 -8.32 -1.29
CA HIS A 78 -2.51 -7.55 -0.06
C HIS A 78 -1.45 -6.47 0.13
N LEU A 79 -0.21 -6.71 -0.29
CA LEU A 79 0.90 -5.76 -0.07
C LEU A 79 1.00 -4.70 -1.17
N GLU A 80 0.51 -4.97 -2.37
CA GLU A 80 0.64 -4.09 -3.53
C GLU A 80 0.01 -2.69 -3.33
N PRO A 81 -1.22 -2.54 -2.81
CA PRO A 81 -1.78 -1.22 -2.55
C PRO A 81 -0.95 -0.41 -1.55
N LEU A 82 -0.42 -1.07 -0.51
CA LEU A 82 0.47 -0.42 0.45
C LEU A 82 1.78 0.00 -0.21
N ALA A 83 2.37 -0.84 -1.06
CA ALA A 83 3.61 -0.53 -1.76
C ALA A 83 3.44 0.69 -2.67
N PHE A 84 2.32 0.75 -3.39
CA PHE A 84 1.93 1.93 -4.17
C PHE A 84 1.82 3.18 -3.28
N ALA A 85 1.09 3.10 -2.17
CA ALA A 85 0.93 4.21 -1.24
C ALA A 85 2.27 4.68 -0.64
N ALA A 86 3.17 3.75 -0.31
CA ALA A 86 4.50 4.08 0.18
C ALA A 86 5.32 4.83 -0.87
N ASN A 87 5.30 4.36 -2.13
CA ASN A 87 6.00 5.03 -3.23
C ASN A 87 5.44 6.45 -3.47
N VAL A 88 4.12 6.62 -3.44
CA VAL A 88 3.48 7.94 -3.61
C VAL A 88 3.84 8.89 -2.47
N THR A 89 3.80 8.41 -1.22
CA THR A 89 4.07 9.25 -0.04
C THR A 89 5.55 9.54 0.19
N GLN A 90 6.44 8.71 -0.36
CA GLN A 90 7.89 8.94 -0.36
C GLN A 90 8.37 9.77 -1.56
N ALA A 91 7.50 10.06 -2.54
CA ALA A 91 7.87 10.87 -3.69
C ALA A 91 8.22 12.30 -3.25
N THR A 92 9.24 12.90 -3.86
CA THR A 92 9.72 14.25 -3.53
C THR A 92 8.64 15.33 -3.67
N LEU A 93 7.67 15.12 -4.55
CA LEU A 93 6.56 16.05 -4.81
C LEU A 93 5.29 15.68 -4.05
N CYS A 94 5.38 14.79 -3.04
CA CYS A 94 4.22 14.44 -2.24
C CYS A 94 3.72 15.67 -1.46
N ARG A 95 2.43 15.97 -1.64
CA ARG A 95 1.73 17.04 -0.93
C ARG A 95 0.71 16.43 0.04
N ILE A 96 0.28 17.20 1.03
CA ILE A 96 -0.62 16.73 2.10
C ILE A 96 -1.97 16.24 1.52
N ASP A 97 -2.50 16.92 0.52
CA ASP A 97 -3.69 16.48 -0.23
C ASP A 97 -3.47 15.12 -0.91
N THR A 98 -2.29 14.89 -1.49
CA THR A 98 -1.90 13.59 -2.07
C THR A 98 -1.86 12.49 -1.02
N VAL A 99 -1.39 12.78 0.20
CA VAL A 99 -1.43 11.84 1.32
C VAL A 99 -2.88 11.46 1.66
N LEU A 100 -3.79 12.44 1.73
CA LEU A 100 -5.21 12.18 2.01
C LEU A 100 -5.88 11.36 0.89
N LEU A 101 -5.62 11.68 -0.38
CA LEU A 101 -6.09 10.88 -1.51
C LEU A 101 -5.55 9.44 -1.45
N THR A 102 -4.30 9.26 -1.02
CA THR A 102 -3.69 7.94 -0.85
C THR A 102 -4.40 7.14 0.24
N PHE A 103 -4.76 7.76 1.36
CA PHE A 103 -5.61 7.11 2.38
C PHE A 103 -6.96 6.69 1.82
N GLY A 104 -7.63 7.58 1.06
CA GLY A 104 -8.90 7.28 0.39
C GLY A 104 -8.78 6.10 -0.59
N PHE A 105 -7.73 6.09 -1.42
CA PHE A 105 -7.41 5.02 -2.35
C PHE A 105 -7.24 3.68 -1.61
N LEU A 106 -6.43 3.62 -0.56
CA LEU A 106 -6.22 2.39 0.21
C LEU A 106 -7.53 1.87 0.80
N MET A 107 -8.34 2.75 1.38
CA MET A 107 -9.64 2.37 1.95
C MET A 107 -10.59 1.81 0.89
N MET A 108 -10.62 2.40 -0.31
CA MET A 108 -11.42 1.90 -1.42
C MET A 108 -10.94 0.52 -1.88
N GLN A 109 -9.63 0.37 -2.09
CA GLN A 109 -9.02 -0.86 -2.59
C GLN A 109 -9.20 -2.04 -1.64
N TYR A 110 -9.01 -1.83 -0.33
CA TYR A 110 -9.22 -2.90 0.64
C TYR A 110 -10.70 -3.20 0.89
N LYS A 111 -11.59 -2.21 0.76
CA LYS A 111 -13.03 -2.49 0.82
C LYS A 111 -13.48 -3.38 -0.34
N SER A 112 -13.01 -3.15 -1.56
CA SER A 112 -13.33 -4.04 -2.68
C SER A 112 -12.76 -5.45 -2.50
N MET A 113 -11.60 -5.59 -1.83
CA MET A 113 -11.03 -6.91 -1.50
C MET A 113 -11.79 -7.67 -0.39
N MET A 114 -12.70 -7.02 0.34
CA MET A 114 -13.50 -7.70 1.37
C MET A 114 -14.56 -8.64 0.77
N GLU A 115 -14.86 -8.52 -0.52
CA GLU A 115 -15.79 -9.41 -1.23
C GLU A 115 -15.17 -10.80 -1.48
N ASP A 116 -13.86 -10.97 -1.25
CA ASP A 116 -13.09 -12.19 -1.44
C ASP A 116 -12.87 -13.03 -0.15
N LYS A 117 -12.15 -14.15 -0.29
CA LYS A 117 -11.94 -15.19 0.74
C LYS A 117 -11.02 -14.81 1.92
N ASP A 118 -10.38 -13.62 1.93
CA ASP A 118 -9.39 -13.23 2.94
C ASP A 118 -9.82 -12.05 3.82
N VAL A 119 -11.04 -12.17 4.35
CA VAL A 119 -11.72 -11.14 5.16
C VAL A 119 -10.87 -10.73 6.38
N TRP A 120 -10.18 -11.67 7.03
CA TRP A 120 -9.43 -11.39 8.26
C TRP A 120 -8.20 -10.51 8.02
N ALA A 121 -7.37 -10.84 7.02
CA ALA A 121 -6.18 -10.06 6.70
C ALA A 121 -6.57 -8.64 6.28
N VAL A 122 -7.57 -8.52 5.39
CA VAL A 122 -8.07 -7.25 4.90
C VAL A 122 -8.67 -6.40 6.02
N THR A 123 -9.47 -7.00 6.92
CA THR A 123 -10.01 -6.30 8.10
C THR A 123 -8.89 -5.73 8.97
N THR A 124 -7.84 -6.53 9.20
CA THR A 124 -6.69 -6.11 10.01
C THR A 124 -5.97 -4.93 9.36
N ILE A 125 -5.78 -4.96 8.04
CA ILE A 125 -5.18 -3.86 7.29
C ILE A 125 -6.04 -2.59 7.37
N ILE A 126 -7.35 -2.70 7.11
CA ILE A 126 -8.29 -1.57 7.23
C ILE A 126 -8.24 -0.97 8.63
N GLN A 127 -8.21 -1.80 9.67
CA GLN A 127 -8.13 -1.32 11.04
C GLN A 127 -6.81 -0.61 11.31
N SER A 128 -5.68 -1.13 10.80
CA SER A 128 -4.39 -0.43 10.88
C SER A 128 -4.42 0.91 10.15
N ILE A 129 -5.08 1.02 8.99
CA ILE A 129 -5.21 2.28 8.25
C ILE A 129 -6.02 3.28 9.07
N LYS A 130 -7.17 2.88 9.61
CA LYS A 130 -8.01 3.72 10.48
C LYS A 130 -7.25 4.22 11.71
N GLN A 131 -6.47 3.35 12.35
CA GLN A 131 -5.64 3.73 13.51
C GLN A 131 -4.56 4.75 13.16
N ARG A 132 -3.95 4.64 11.97
CA ARG A 132 -2.98 5.63 11.48
C ARG A 132 -3.66 6.96 11.17
N TRP A 133 -4.80 6.93 10.49
CA TRP A 133 -5.61 8.13 10.23
C TRP A 133 -6.03 8.84 11.52
N ALA A 134 -6.43 8.09 12.56
CA ALA A 134 -6.81 8.66 13.86
C ALA A 134 -5.67 9.40 14.59
N LYS A 135 -4.41 9.09 14.27
CA LYS A 135 -3.22 9.74 14.83
C LYS A 135 -2.62 10.81 13.93
N TYR A 136 -3.14 10.95 12.72
CA TYR A 136 -2.62 11.89 11.74
C TYR A 136 -3.29 13.25 11.90
N ASP A 137 -2.65 14.32 11.44
CA ASP A 137 -3.21 15.67 11.46
C ASP A 137 -4.34 15.81 10.43
N GLN A 138 -5.53 15.35 10.82
CA GLN A 138 -6.70 15.26 9.96
C GLN A 138 -7.15 16.64 9.48
N GLU A 139 -7.17 17.62 10.38
CA GLU A 139 -7.58 18.99 10.10
C GLU A 139 -6.73 19.64 9.00
N ILE A 140 -5.40 19.54 9.14
CA ILE A 140 -4.46 20.06 8.13
C ILE A 140 -4.70 19.39 6.78
N SER A 141 -4.98 18.09 6.79
CA SER A 141 -5.14 17.29 5.57
C SER A 141 -6.47 17.54 4.86
N ILE A 142 -7.55 17.65 5.63
CA ILE A 142 -8.87 18.06 5.14
C ILE A 142 -8.78 19.47 4.56
N THR A 143 -8.12 20.39 5.27
CA THR A 143 -7.90 21.76 4.80
C THR A 143 -7.05 21.81 3.52
N ALA A 144 -5.96 21.05 3.44
CA ALA A 144 -5.15 20.98 2.23
C ALA A 144 -5.96 20.52 1.00
N MET A 145 -6.91 19.59 1.21
CA MET A 145 -7.82 19.14 0.16
C MET A 145 -8.85 20.20 -0.22
N ILE A 146 -9.42 20.89 0.77
CA ILE A 146 -10.38 21.98 0.58
C ILE A 146 -9.73 23.13 -0.21
N LEU A 147 -8.47 23.46 0.10
CA LEU A 147 -7.69 24.49 -0.58
C LEU A 147 -7.12 24.03 -1.93
N ASN A 148 -7.37 22.78 -2.34
CA ASN A 148 -7.02 22.33 -3.68
C ASN A 148 -8.08 22.83 -4.68
N PRO A 149 -7.70 23.60 -5.71
CA PRO A 149 -8.65 24.23 -6.64
C PRO A 149 -9.44 23.24 -7.49
N PHE A 150 -8.96 21.99 -7.61
CA PHE A 150 -9.65 20.94 -8.35
C PHE A 150 -10.73 20.24 -7.53
N TYR A 151 -10.53 20.08 -6.22
CA TYR A 151 -11.44 19.31 -5.37
C TYR A 151 -12.37 20.20 -4.54
N LYS A 152 -11.87 21.33 -4.03
CA LYS A 152 -12.59 22.23 -3.13
C LYS A 152 -13.35 21.44 -2.04
N THR A 153 -14.62 21.76 -1.80
CA THR A 153 -15.50 21.05 -0.88
C THR A 153 -16.22 19.84 -1.50
N THR A 154 -16.03 19.56 -2.80
CA THR A 154 -16.80 18.53 -3.52
C THR A 154 -16.63 17.14 -2.91
N LEU A 155 -15.40 16.78 -2.51
CA LEU A 155 -15.09 15.48 -1.89
C LEU A 155 -15.73 15.26 -0.52
N PHE A 156 -16.20 16.33 0.12
CA PHE A 156 -16.81 16.30 1.46
C PHE A 156 -18.27 16.74 1.45
N SER A 157 -18.87 16.97 0.28
CA SER A 157 -20.25 17.44 0.13
C SER A 157 -21.29 16.54 0.82
N TYR A 158 -20.99 15.25 0.99
CA TYR A 158 -21.85 14.28 1.68
C TYR A 158 -21.63 14.24 3.20
N ILE A 159 -20.72 15.05 3.75
CA ILE A 159 -20.41 15.13 5.18
C ILE A 159 -21.05 16.42 5.74
N PRO A 160 -22.19 16.33 6.45
CA PRO A 160 -22.95 17.52 6.88
C PRO A 160 -22.16 18.47 7.79
N SER A 161 -21.16 17.94 8.51
CA SER A 161 -20.30 18.72 9.39
C SER A 161 -19.23 19.53 8.66
N LEU A 162 -18.99 19.31 7.37
CA LEU A 162 -18.04 20.08 6.55
C LEU A 162 -18.78 21.04 5.61
N ASN A 163 -19.71 21.80 6.17
CA ASN A 163 -20.37 22.92 5.49
C ASN A 163 -19.49 24.17 5.49
N ASN A 164 -19.85 25.19 4.69
CA ASN A 164 -19.05 26.41 4.53
C ASN A 164 -18.71 27.10 5.86
N ALA A 165 -19.64 27.19 6.81
CA ALA A 165 -19.38 27.84 8.09
C ALA A 165 -18.31 27.09 8.89
N ASN A 166 -18.44 25.77 9.00
CA ASN A 166 -17.46 24.94 9.71
C ASN A 166 -16.10 24.91 8.98
N VAL A 167 -16.10 25.02 7.65
CA VAL A 167 -14.87 25.15 6.86
C VAL A 167 -14.19 26.49 7.15
N CYS A 168 -14.92 27.60 7.21
CA CYS A 168 -14.35 28.89 7.62
C CYS A 168 -13.74 28.81 9.02
N THR A 169 -14.49 28.29 10.01
CA THR A 169 -13.98 28.13 11.38
C THR A 169 -12.73 27.25 11.44
N LEU A 170 -12.68 26.17 10.66
CA LEU A 170 -11.49 25.32 10.55
C LEU A 170 -10.29 26.09 9.97
N LEU A 171 -10.50 26.88 8.92
CA LEU A 171 -9.45 27.67 8.28
C LEU A 171 -8.94 28.79 9.19
N GLU A 172 -9.83 29.47 9.92
CA GLU A 172 -9.47 30.47 10.94
C GLU A 172 -8.63 29.84 12.05
N HIS A 173 -9.08 28.69 12.58
CA HIS A 173 -8.36 27.96 13.62
C HIS A 173 -6.93 27.62 13.19
N LEU A 174 -6.79 27.02 11.99
CA LEU A 174 -5.49 26.66 11.45
C LEU A 174 -4.62 27.90 11.14
N TYR A 175 -5.23 29.01 10.69
CA TYR A 175 -4.51 30.26 10.50
C TYR A 175 -3.86 30.72 11.82
N THR A 176 -4.65 30.79 12.90
CA THR A 176 -4.13 31.17 14.22
C THR A 176 -3.07 30.20 14.73
N CYS A 177 -3.23 28.89 14.49
CA CYS A 177 -2.24 27.89 14.85
C CYS A 177 -0.90 28.07 14.11
N PHE A 178 -0.92 28.38 12.81
CA PHE A 178 0.29 28.50 12.00
C PHE A 178 0.98 29.86 12.11
N PHE A 179 0.21 30.94 12.20
CA PHE A 179 0.74 32.30 12.18
C PHE A 179 0.81 32.95 13.56
N HIS A 180 0.23 32.31 14.58
CA HIS A 180 0.20 32.81 15.96
C HIS A 180 -0.42 34.22 16.08
N CYS A 181 -1.38 34.54 15.22
CA CYS A 181 -2.16 35.77 15.22
C CYS A 181 -3.58 35.53 14.69
N ASP A 182 -4.49 36.46 14.97
CA ASP A 182 -5.86 36.37 14.47
C ASP A 182 -5.91 36.56 12.94
N PRO A 183 -6.85 35.91 12.24
CA PRO A 183 -7.07 36.11 10.81
C PRO A 183 -7.33 37.59 10.48
N PRO A 184 -6.89 38.07 9.32
CA PRO A 184 -7.15 39.44 8.90
C PRO A 184 -8.66 39.70 8.71
N PRO A 185 -9.15 40.94 8.83
CA PRO A 185 -10.59 41.26 8.70
C PRO A 185 -11.25 40.84 7.38
N LEU A 186 -10.46 40.62 6.32
CA LEU A 186 -10.92 40.20 4.99
C LEU A 186 -10.85 38.68 4.78
N PHE A 187 -10.47 37.90 5.80
CA PHE A 187 -10.25 36.47 5.66
C PHE A 187 -11.52 35.73 5.24
N ASP A 188 -12.65 35.98 5.91
CA ASP A 188 -13.93 35.34 5.61
C ASP A 188 -14.42 35.64 4.19
N ASP A 189 -14.25 36.88 3.73
CA ASP A 189 -14.61 37.29 2.38
C ASP A 189 -13.75 36.54 1.34
N GLN A 190 -12.44 36.40 1.61
CA GLN A 190 -11.53 35.66 0.74
C GLN A 190 -11.87 34.17 0.69
N VAL A 191 -12.13 33.55 1.84
CA VAL A 191 -12.51 32.14 1.93
C VAL A 191 -13.84 31.90 1.22
N THR A 192 -14.83 32.76 1.42
CA THR A 192 -16.13 32.66 0.73
C THR A 192 -15.99 32.84 -0.78
N SER A 193 -15.14 33.76 -1.24
CA SER A 193 -14.90 33.99 -2.68
C SER A 193 -14.21 32.80 -3.36
N TYR A 194 -13.50 31.97 -2.60
CA TYR A 194 -12.75 30.84 -3.12
C TYR A 194 -13.66 29.63 -3.45
N PHE A 195 -14.76 29.44 -2.72
CA PHE A 195 -15.66 28.29 -2.91
C PHE A 195 -16.69 28.54 -4.02
#